data_AF-A0A2J8SSB4-F1
#
_entry.id   AF-A0A2J8SSB4-F1
#
_cell.length_a   1.000
_cell.length_b   1.000
_cell.length_c   1.000
_cell.angle_alpha   90.00
_cell.angle_beta   90.00
_cell.angle_gamma   90.00
#
_symmetry.space_group_name_H-M   'P 1'
#
loop_
_entity.id
_entity.type
_entity.pdbx_description
1 polymer ?
#
loop_
_entity_poly.entity_id
_entity_poly.type
_entity_poly.pdbx_seq_one_letter_code
_entity_poly.pdbx_strand_id
1 'polypeptide(L)'
;MTFLIVTVAWAAHTRLFQVVGKTDDTLALLNLACMMTITFLPYTFSLMVTFPDVPLGIFLFCVCVIAIGVVQALIVGYAFHFPHLLSPQIQRSAHRGLYRRHVLGIVLQGPALCFAAAIFSLFFVPLSYLLMVTVILLPYVSKVTGWCRDRLLGHREPSAHPVEVFSFDLHEPLSKERVEAFSDGVYAIVATLLILDICEDNVPDPKDVKER
;
A
#
# COMPACT_ATOMS: atom_id res chain seq x y z
N MET A 1 8.91 4.71 9.17
CA MET A 1 7.65 3.91 9.13
C MET A 1 6.68 4.41 8.07
N THR A 2 6.38 5.71 8.01
CA THR A 2 5.46 6.30 7.01
C THR A 2 5.81 5.99 5.56
N PHE A 3 7.09 6.16 5.18
CA PHE A 3 7.55 5.83 3.83
C PHE A 3 7.24 4.37 3.45
N LEU A 4 7.54 3.42 4.34
CA LEU A 4 7.25 1.99 4.13
C LEU A 4 5.75 1.72 3.95
N ILE A 5 4.89 2.38 4.73
CA ILE A 5 3.43 2.24 4.60
C ILE A 5 2.97 2.70 3.21
N VAL A 6 3.45 3.87 2.76
CA VAL A 6 3.14 4.40 1.43
C VAL A 6 3.68 3.48 0.34
N THR A 7 4.90 2.94 0.49
CA THR A 7 5.48 1.98 -0.46
C THR A 7 4.67 0.69 -0.54
N VAL A 8 4.17 0.17 0.58
CA VAL A 8 3.30 -1.02 0.61
C VAL A 8 1.97 -0.73 -0.09
N ALA A 9 1.35 0.42 0.17
CA ALA A 9 0.13 0.84 -0.51
C ALA A 9 0.34 0.98 -2.02
N TRP A 10 1.46 1.57 -2.44
CA TRP A 10 1.87 1.68 -3.84
C TRP A 10 2.11 0.32 -4.49
N ALA A 11 2.80 -0.60 -3.80
CA ALA A 11 3.03 -1.95 -4.31
C ALA A 11 1.71 -2.71 -4.50
N ALA A 12 0.78 -2.62 -3.53
CA ALA A 12 -0.55 -3.21 -3.67
C ALA A 12 -1.34 -2.61 -4.84
N HIS A 13 -1.27 -1.29 -5.01
CA HIS A 13 -1.91 -0.58 -6.12
C HIS A 13 -1.35 -0.99 -7.48
N THR A 14 -0.03 -1.02 -7.64
CA THR A 14 0.60 -1.43 -8.92
C THR A 14 0.24 -2.85 -9.30
N ARG A 15 0.15 -3.78 -8.35
CA ARG A 15 -0.33 -5.16 -8.58
C ARG A 15 -1.76 -5.19 -9.09
N LEU A 16 -2.63 -4.44 -8.45
CA LEU A 16 -4.03 -4.32 -8.84
C LEU A 16 -4.17 -3.77 -10.27
N PHE A 17 -3.36 -2.79 -10.65
CA PHE A 17 -3.33 -2.27 -12.02
C PHE A 17 -2.60 -3.14 -13.04
N GLN A 18 -1.77 -4.10 -12.62
CA GLN A 18 -1.26 -5.15 -13.54
C GLN A 18 -2.39 -6.11 -13.95
N VAL A 19 -3.35 -6.36 -13.06
CA VAL A 19 -4.55 -7.16 -13.34
C VAL A 19 -5.55 -6.38 -14.21
N VAL A 20 -5.74 -5.09 -13.93
CA VAL A 20 -6.60 -4.17 -14.67
C VAL A 20 -5.84 -3.65 -15.90
N GLY A 21 -5.81 -4.44 -16.96
CA GLY A 21 -5.03 -4.14 -18.17
C GLY A 21 -5.53 -2.96 -19.00
N LYS A 22 -6.79 -2.55 -18.84
CA LYS A 22 -7.37 -1.35 -19.49
C LYS A 22 -8.13 -0.50 -18.48
N THR A 23 -7.99 0.81 -18.62
CA THR A 23 -8.64 1.80 -17.76
C THR A 23 -9.85 2.39 -18.48
N ASP A 24 -10.92 2.59 -17.74
CA ASP A 24 -12.16 3.25 -18.15
C ASP A 24 -12.38 4.51 -17.29
N ASP A 25 -13.29 5.40 -17.64
CA ASP A 25 -13.49 6.68 -16.94
C ASP A 25 -13.86 6.45 -15.45
N THR A 26 -14.74 5.48 -15.18
CA THR A 26 -15.11 5.09 -13.81
C THR A 26 -13.91 4.55 -13.02
N LEU A 27 -13.06 3.74 -13.66
CA LEU A 27 -11.85 3.22 -13.03
C LEU A 27 -10.84 4.32 -12.73
N ALA A 28 -10.73 5.30 -13.63
CA ALA A 28 -9.89 6.47 -13.43
C ALA A 28 -10.38 7.32 -12.25
N LEU A 29 -11.69 7.53 -12.11
CA LEU A 29 -12.27 8.24 -10.96
C LEU A 29 -12.05 7.49 -9.63
N LEU A 30 -12.25 6.18 -9.62
CA LEU A 30 -11.97 5.35 -8.44
C LEU A 30 -10.47 5.39 -8.07
N ASN A 31 -9.60 5.37 -9.08
CA ASN A 31 -8.16 5.55 -8.87
C ASN A 31 -7.85 6.90 -8.23
N LEU A 32 -8.45 7.97 -8.73
CA LEU A 32 -8.27 9.33 -8.19
C LEU A 32 -8.72 9.42 -6.73
N ALA A 33 -9.86 8.81 -6.39
CA ALA A 33 -10.35 8.70 -5.02
C ALA A 33 -9.38 7.91 -4.12
N CYS A 34 -8.78 6.83 -4.65
CA CYS A 34 -7.76 6.06 -3.95
C CYS A 34 -6.51 6.91 -3.66
N MET A 35 -6.00 7.63 -4.66
CA MET A 35 -4.84 8.52 -4.53
C MET A 35 -5.11 9.64 -3.52
N MET A 36 -6.30 10.25 -3.56
CA MET A 36 -6.73 11.26 -2.57
C MET A 36 -6.73 10.70 -1.13
N THR A 37 -7.12 9.44 -0.95
CA THR A 37 -7.12 8.83 0.38
C THR A 37 -5.70 8.51 0.86
N ILE A 38 -4.83 8.05 -0.05
CA ILE A 38 -3.41 7.76 0.25
C ILE A 38 -2.66 9.04 0.62
N THR A 39 -2.91 10.17 -0.04
CA THR A 39 -2.26 11.45 0.29
C THR A 39 -2.68 12.02 1.64
N PHE A 40 -3.77 11.53 2.23
CA PHE A 40 -4.21 11.90 3.57
C PHE A 40 -3.54 11.07 4.68
N LEU A 41 -2.90 9.93 4.36
CA LEU A 41 -2.20 9.10 5.34
C LEU A 41 -1.10 9.84 6.14
N PRO A 42 -0.23 10.67 5.53
CA PRO A 42 0.80 11.41 6.27
C PRO A 42 0.21 12.31 7.35
N TYR A 43 -0.95 12.93 7.09
CA TYR A 43 -1.65 13.77 8.07
C TYR A 43 -2.13 12.93 9.25
N THR A 44 -2.78 11.79 9.01
CA THR A 44 -3.25 10.91 10.09
C THR A 44 -2.09 10.37 10.94
N PHE A 45 -0.95 10.09 10.31
CA PHE A 45 0.26 9.65 11.02
C PHE A 45 0.86 10.78 11.87
N SER A 46 0.90 12.02 11.35
CA SER A 46 1.32 13.18 12.12
C SER A 46 0.47 13.34 13.38
N LEU A 47 -0.84 13.24 13.24
CA LEU A 47 -1.79 13.38 14.36
C LEU A 47 -1.60 12.28 15.43
N MET A 48 -1.34 11.06 14.98
CA MET A 48 -1.05 9.91 15.85
C MET A 48 0.25 10.09 16.64
N VAL A 49 1.27 10.73 16.05
CA VAL A 49 2.55 10.99 16.73
C VAL A 49 2.45 12.18 17.69
N THR A 50 1.69 13.22 17.33
CA THR A 50 1.51 14.41 18.18
C THR A 50 0.65 14.12 19.42
N PHE A 51 -0.38 13.29 19.30
CA PHE A 51 -1.30 12.96 20.39
C PHE A 51 -1.42 11.45 20.61
N PRO A 52 -0.37 10.77 21.11
CA PRO A 52 -0.35 9.31 21.26
C PRO A 52 -1.36 8.79 22.29
N ASP A 53 -1.68 9.59 23.30
CA ASP A 53 -2.64 9.22 24.34
C ASP A 53 -4.11 9.35 23.89
N VAL A 54 -4.35 10.05 22.77
CA VAL A 54 -5.69 10.31 22.24
C VAL A 54 -5.98 9.31 21.10
N PRO A 55 -7.06 8.51 21.19
CA PRO A 55 -7.36 7.45 20.21
C PRO A 55 -7.76 7.99 18.82
N LEU A 56 -7.98 9.29 18.69
CA LEU A 56 -8.42 9.94 17.45
C LEU A 56 -7.44 9.73 16.29
N GLY A 57 -6.13 9.83 16.54
CA GLY A 57 -5.12 9.62 15.49
C GLY A 57 -5.14 8.21 14.91
N ILE A 58 -5.28 7.20 15.78
CA ILE A 58 -5.40 5.79 15.38
C ILE A 58 -6.71 5.56 14.64
N PHE A 59 -7.82 6.08 15.15
CA PHE A 59 -9.12 5.96 14.51
C PHE A 59 -9.12 6.51 13.08
N LEU A 60 -8.61 7.73 12.88
CA LEU A 60 -8.51 8.32 11.54
C LEU A 60 -7.58 7.54 10.62
N PHE A 61 -6.45 7.05 11.13
CA PHE A 61 -5.55 6.20 10.36
C PHE A 61 -6.25 4.90 9.90
N CYS A 62 -6.96 4.22 10.81
CA CYS A 62 -7.73 3.02 10.50
C CYS A 62 -8.82 3.30 9.45
N VAL A 63 -9.57 4.40 9.59
CA VAL A 63 -10.59 4.82 8.62
C VAL A 63 -9.98 5.02 7.24
N CYS A 64 -8.81 5.65 7.14
CA CYS A 64 -8.12 5.85 5.87
C CYS A 64 -7.69 4.54 5.23
N VAL A 65 -7.09 3.63 5.99
CA VAL A 65 -6.67 2.30 5.47
C VAL A 65 -7.88 1.48 5.02
N ILE A 66 -8.99 1.53 5.77
CA ILE A 66 -10.24 0.87 5.38
C ILE A 66 -10.79 1.48 4.10
N ALA A 67 -10.83 2.81 4.00
CA ALA A 67 -11.30 3.50 2.80
C ALA A 67 -10.45 3.14 1.56
N ILE A 68 -9.12 3.11 1.69
CA ILE A 68 -8.21 2.67 0.61
C ILE A 68 -8.57 1.25 0.17
N GLY A 69 -8.70 0.32 1.11
CA GLY A 69 -9.00 -1.07 0.79
C GLY A 69 -10.40 -1.27 0.19
N VAL A 70 -11.40 -0.51 0.64
CA VAL A 70 -12.75 -0.52 0.04
C VAL A 70 -12.70 0.00 -1.40
N VAL A 71 -12.01 1.12 -1.66
CA VAL A 71 -11.88 1.66 -3.01
C VAL A 71 -11.12 0.70 -3.92
N GLN A 72 -10.04 0.09 -3.44
CA GLN A 72 -9.32 -0.96 -4.17
C GLN A 72 -10.21 -2.19 -4.45
N ALA A 73 -10.99 -2.63 -3.46
CA ALA A 73 -11.94 -3.74 -3.63
C ALA A 73 -13.04 -3.41 -4.66
N LEU A 74 -13.52 -2.18 -4.70
CA LEU A 74 -14.46 -1.69 -5.71
C LEU A 74 -13.83 -1.70 -7.11
N ILE A 75 -12.57 -1.29 -7.25
CA ILE A 75 -11.84 -1.36 -8.52
C ILE A 75 -11.73 -2.82 -9.00
N VAL A 76 -11.37 -3.75 -8.11
CA VAL A 76 -11.34 -5.19 -8.42
C VAL A 76 -12.73 -5.66 -8.83
N GLY A 77 -13.75 -5.39 -8.01
CA GLY A 77 -15.14 -5.79 -8.27
C GLY A 77 -15.64 -5.31 -9.64
N TYR A 78 -15.36 -4.04 -9.97
CA TYR A 78 -15.72 -3.43 -11.25
C TYR A 78 -14.95 -4.06 -12.42
N ALA A 79 -13.64 -4.25 -12.29
CA ALA A 79 -12.82 -4.89 -13.33
C ALA A 79 -13.26 -6.34 -13.62
N PHE A 80 -13.66 -7.10 -12.60
CA PHE A 80 -14.19 -8.46 -12.79
C PHE A 80 -15.63 -8.47 -13.31
N HIS A 81 -16.41 -7.42 -13.07
CA HIS A 81 -17.75 -7.27 -13.64
C HIS A 81 -17.70 -7.03 -15.15
N PHE A 82 -16.68 -6.33 -15.65
CA PHE A 82 -16.49 -6.02 -17.07
C PHE A 82 -15.26 -6.75 -17.65
N PRO A 83 -15.42 -7.96 -18.23
CA PRO A 83 -14.29 -8.81 -18.63
C PRO A 83 -13.37 -8.22 -19.71
N HIS A 84 -13.82 -7.17 -20.41
CA HIS A 84 -13.01 -6.48 -21.43
C HIS A 84 -11.93 -5.55 -20.83
N LEU A 85 -12.00 -5.23 -19.54
CA LEU A 85 -11.03 -4.38 -18.82
C LEU A 85 -9.87 -5.18 -18.23
N LEU A 86 -10.03 -6.49 -18.09
CA LEU A 86 -9.01 -7.40 -17.56
C LEU A 86 -7.90 -7.63 -18.59
N SER A 87 -6.70 -7.96 -18.10
CA SER A 87 -5.60 -8.36 -18.97
C SER A 87 -5.96 -9.62 -19.78
N PRO A 88 -5.50 -9.75 -21.04
CA PRO A 88 -5.87 -10.87 -21.92
C PRO A 88 -5.38 -12.23 -21.40
N GLN A 89 -4.34 -12.24 -20.55
CA GLN A 89 -3.86 -13.44 -19.86
C GLN A 89 -4.90 -13.97 -18.87
N ILE A 90 -5.46 -13.08 -18.04
CA ILE A 90 -6.46 -13.44 -17.02
C ILE A 90 -7.82 -13.73 -17.67
N GLN A 91 -8.13 -13.06 -18.78
CA GLN A 91 -9.35 -13.32 -19.55
C GLN A 91 -9.40 -14.77 -20.09
N ARG A 92 -8.27 -15.39 -20.46
CA ARG A 92 -8.27 -16.77 -20.97
C ARG A 92 -8.27 -17.85 -19.89
N SER A 93 -7.99 -17.51 -18.63
CA SER A 93 -7.90 -18.48 -17.53
C SER A 93 -9.27 -19.00 -17.09
N ALA A 94 -9.39 -20.33 -16.94
CA ALA A 94 -10.64 -21.02 -16.58
C ALA A 94 -11.13 -20.75 -15.14
N HIS A 95 -10.25 -20.27 -14.25
CA HIS A 95 -10.51 -20.10 -12.81
C HIS A 95 -10.78 -18.64 -12.38
N ARG A 96 -11.50 -17.85 -13.17
CA ARG A 96 -11.75 -16.42 -12.87
C ARG A 96 -12.42 -16.16 -11.52
N GLY A 97 -13.36 -17.02 -11.11
CA GLY A 97 -14.10 -16.86 -9.85
C GLY A 97 -13.24 -17.12 -8.61
N LEU A 98 -12.32 -18.09 -8.70
CA LEU A 98 -11.37 -18.40 -7.63
C LEU A 98 -10.32 -17.28 -7.52
N TYR A 99 -9.80 -16.82 -8.65
CA TYR A 99 -8.85 -15.71 -8.72
C TYR A 99 -9.46 -14.40 -8.17
N ARG A 100 -10.72 -14.10 -8.50
CA ARG A 100 -11.46 -12.95 -7.92
C ARG A 100 -11.55 -13.03 -6.40
N ARG A 101 -11.94 -14.19 -5.84
CA ARG A 101 -12.05 -14.37 -4.38
C ARG A 101 -10.71 -14.24 -3.70
N HIS A 102 -9.65 -14.76 -4.33
CA HIS A 102 -8.30 -14.69 -3.79
C HIS A 102 -7.78 -13.24 -3.76
N VAL A 103 -7.86 -12.51 -4.87
CA VAL A 103 -7.46 -11.09 -4.94
C VAL A 103 -8.27 -10.23 -3.97
N LEU A 104 -9.59 -10.43 -3.93
CA LEU A 104 -10.46 -9.69 -3.02
C LEU A 104 -10.14 -10.00 -1.55
N GLY A 105 -9.88 -11.26 -1.22
CA GLY A 105 -9.49 -11.68 0.14
C GLY A 105 -8.18 -11.02 0.60
N ILE A 106 -7.18 -10.95 -0.29
CA ILE A 106 -5.91 -10.28 0.00
C ILE A 106 -6.12 -8.77 0.22
N VAL A 107 -6.84 -8.11 -0.68
CA VAL A 107 -7.10 -6.67 -0.58
C VAL A 107 -7.93 -6.32 0.66
N LEU A 108 -8.89 -7.17 1.05
CA LEU A 108 -9.71 -6.96 2.26
C LEU A 108 -9.01 -7.34 3.56
N GLN A 109 -7.96 -8.15 3.54
CA GLN A 109 -7.30 -8.63 4.76
C GLN A 109 -6.73 -7.49 5.61
N GLY A 110 -6.05 -6.53 4.98
CA GLY A 110 -5.52 -5.33 5.67
C GLY A 110 -6.62 -4.49 6.33
N PRO A 111 -7.65 -4.04 5.58
CA PRO A 111 -8.82 -3.36 6.11
C PRO A 111 -9.55 -4.11 7.23
N ALA A 112 -9.73 -5.42 7.10
CA ALA A 112 -10.40 -6.24 8.12
C ALA A 112 -9.62 -6.25 9.44
N LEU A 113 -8.30 -6.36 9.38
CA LEU A 113 -7.43 -6.27 10.56
C LEU A 113 -7.41 -4.85 11.15
N CYS A 114 -7.38 -3.82 10.32
CA CYS A 114 -7.49 -2.42 10.77
C CYS A 114 -8.85 -2.12 11.41
N PHE A 115 -9.93 -2.72 10.91
CA PHE A 115 -11.26 -2.60 11.49
C PHE A 115 -11.33 -3.27 12.86
N ALA A 116 -10.76 -4.47 13.00
CA ALA A 116 -10.62 -5.11 14.30
C ALA A 116 -9.79 -4.23 15.26
N ALA A 117 -8.64 -3.71 14.81
CA ALA A 117 -7.81 -2.82 15.62
C ALA A 117 -8.54 -1.54 16.05
N ALA A 118 -9.34 -0.93 15.17
CA ALA A 118 -10.15 0.26 15.49
C ALA A 118 -11.18 -0.04 16.59
N ILE A 119 -11.84 -1.20 16.54
CA ILE A 119 -12.77 -1.63 17.58
C ILE A 119 -12.04 -1.84 18.91
N PHE A 120 -10.90 -2.54 18.89
CA PHE A 120 -10.10 -2.80 20.10
C PHE A 120 -9.45 -1.54 20.68
N SER A 121 -9.15 -0.54 19.85
CA SER A 121 -8.58 0.75 20.26
C SER A 121 -9.47 1.50 21.26
N LEU A 122 -10.79 1.32 21.19
CA LEU A 122 -11.75 1.92 22.12
C LEU A 122 -11.66 1.34 23.54
N PHE A 123 -11.11 0.13 23.69
CA PHE A 123 -11.01 -0.56 24.98
C PHE A 123 -9.58 -0.55 25.53
N PHE A 124 -8.56 -0.77 24.69
CA PHE A 124 -7.17 -0.88 25.09
C PHE A 124 -6.19 -0.26 24.07
N VAL A 125 -5.76 0.98 24.35
CA VAL A 125 -4.80 1.74 23.52
C VAL A 125 -3.47 0.99 23.25
N PRO A 126 -2.75 0.40 24.24
CA PRO A 126 -1.45 -0.23 23.96
C PRO A 126 -1.55 -1.48 23.08
N LEU A 127 -2.65 -2.24 23.18
CA LEU A 127 -2.90 -3.41 22.34
C LEU A 127 -3.14 -3.00 20.87
N SER A 128 -3.79 -1.85 20.65
CA SER A 128 -4.02 -1.30 19.30
C SER A 128 -2.71 -0.94 18.59
N TYR A 129 -1.74 -0.38 19.31
CA TYR A 129 -0.42 -0.09 18.75
C TYR A 129 0.32 -1.36 18.34
N LEU A 130 0.26 -2.41 19.18
CA LEU A 130 0.86 -3.70 18.87
C LEU A 130 0.24 -4.31 17.60
N LEU A 131 -1.10 -4.31 17.51
CA LEU A 131 -1.85 -4.78 16.34
C LEU A 131 -1.48 -4.01 15.06
N MET A 132 -1.37 -2.69 15.14
CA MET A 132 -0.98 -1.86 13.99
C MET A 132 0.44 -2.18 13.50
N VAL A 133 1.40 -2.35 14.43
CA VAL A 133 2.77 -2.77 14.09
C VAL A 133 2.75 -4.15 13.44
N THR A 134 1.94 -5.09 13.96
CA THR A 134 1.75 -6.41 13.34
C THR A 134 1.15 -6.29 11.94
N VAL A 135 0.15 -5.44 11.71
CA VAL A 135 -0.47 -5.24 10.38
C VAL A 135 0.55 -4.72 9.36
N ILE A 136 1.41 -3.78 9.76
CA ILE A 136 2.46 -3.23 8.89
C ILE A 136 3.56 -4.27 8.61
N LEU A 137 3.91 -5.07 9.61
CA LEU A 137 4.96 -6.09 9.50
C LEU A 137 4.49 -7.39 8.83
N LEU A 138 3.20 -7.75 8.91
CA LEU A 138 2.64 -8.98 8.36
C LEU A 138 3.01 -9.22 6.88
N PRO A 139 2.84 -8.26 5.95
CA PRO A 139 3.24 -8.46 4.55
C PRO A 139 4.75 -8.55 4.36
N TYR A 140 5.54 -8.00 5.30
CA TYR A 140 7.00 -8.05 5.26
C TYR A 140 7.53 -9.37 5.80
N VAL A 141 6.96 -9.86 6.90
CA VAL A 141 7.30 -11.15 7.52
C VAL A 141 6.89 -12.29 6.60
N SER A 142 5.72 -12.23 5.94
CA SER A 142 5.34 -13.24 4.95
C SER A 142 6.29 -13.25 3.75
N LYS A 143 6.78 -12.08 3.32
CA LYS A 143 7.77 -11.95 2.23
C LYS A 143 9.13 -12.52 2.63
N VAL A 144 9.62 -12.20 3.82
CA VAL A 144 10.92 -12.69 4.33
C VAL A 144 10.86 -14.19 4.61
N THR A 145 9.77 -14.68 5.21
CA THR A 145 9.60 -16.11 5.47
C THR A 145 9.46 -16.90 4.17
N GLY A 146 8.74 -16.40 3.16
CA GLY A 146 8.66 -17.00 1.82
C GLY A 146 10.01 -17.06 1.11
N TRP A 147 10.75 -15.94 1.08
CA TRP A 147 12.08 -15.88 0.49
C TRP A 147 13.10 -16.76 1.23
N CYS A 148 13.06 -16.75 2.57
CA CYS A 148 13.93 -17.59 3.40
C CYS A 148 13.59 -19.07 3.22
N ARG A 149 12.30 -19.40 3.13
CA ARG A 149 11.80 -20.76 2.82
C ARG A 149 12.26 -21.21 1.45
N ASP A 150 12.11 -20.41 0.40
CA ASP A 150 12.56 -20.77 -0.95
C ASP A 150 14.08 -20.94 -1.03
N ARG A 151 14.82 -20.14 -0.25
CA ARG A 151 16.28 -20.22 -0.18
C ARG A 151 16.78 -21.39 0.69
N LEU A 152 16.02 -21.83 1.68
CA LEU A 152 16.34 -22.97 2.56
C LEU A 152 15.83 -24.31 2.03
N LEU A 153 14.65 -24.36 1.40
CA LEU A 153 13.98 -25.59 0.98
C LEU A 153 14.30 -26.04 -0.46
N GLY A 154 15.10 -25.27 -1.21
CA GLY A 154 15.71 -25.72 -2.46
C GLY A 154 14.76 -26.41 -3.44
N HIS A 155 14.13 -25.62 -4.32
CA HIS A 155 13.55 -26.08 -5.60
C HIS A 155 12.96 -27.51 -5.59
N ARG A 156 11.88 -27.75 -4.84
CA ARG A 156 11.16 -29.03 -4.90
C ARG A 156 9.90 -28.88 -5.75
N GLU A 157 9.82 -29.70 -6.79
CA GLU A 157 8.73 -29.80 -7.76
C GLU A 157 7.33 -29.88 -7.11
N PRO A 158 6.31 -29.27 -7.75
CA PRO A 158 4.97 -29.14 -7.16
C PRO A 158 4.23 -30.48 -7.18
N SER A 159 3.92 -31.02 -6.01
CA SER A 159 3.02 -32.18 -5.87
C SER A 159 1.78 -31.82 -5.06
N ALA A 160 0.64 -31.89 -5.77
CA ALA A 160 -0.74 -32.09 -5.35
C ALA A 160 -1.17 -31.66 -3.92
N HIS A 161 -2.04 -30.63 -3.90
CA HIS A 161 -2.95 -30.17 -2.83
C HIS A 161 -3.21 -31.17 -1.69
N PRO A 162 -3.15 -30.76 -0.40
CA PRO A 162 -4.22 -29.89 0.12
C PRO A 162 -3.78 -28.82 1.15
N VAL A 163 -4.57 -27.75 1.24
CA VAL A 163 -4.51 -26.66 2.24
C VAL A 163 -3.35 -25.65 2.06
N GLU A 164 -3.30 -25.01 0.89
CA GLU A 164 -2.57 -23.73 0.75
C GLU A 164 -3.35 -22.61 1.46
N VAL A 165 -3.13 -22.51 2.77
CA VAL A 165 -3.43 -21.32 3.54
C VAL A 165 -2.51 -20.21 3.04
N PHE A 166 -3.09 -19.31 2.24
CA PHE A 166 -2.67 -17.91 2.09
C PHE A 166 -1.23 -17.69 1.60
N SER A 167 -0.86 -18.32 0.49
CA SER A 167 0.28 -17.86 -0.30
C SER A 167 -0.15 -16.61 -1.05
N PHE A 168 0.20 -15.45 -0.51
CA PHE A 168 0.37 -14.22 -1.28
C PHE A 168 1.24 -14.61 -2.48
N ASP A 169 0.69 -14.64 -3.68
CA ASP A 169 1.44 -14.96 -4.90
C ASP A 169 2.35 -13.76 -5.23
N LEU A 170 3.39 -13.63 -4.41
CA LEU A 170 4.38 -12.55 -4.37
C LEU A 170 5.41 -12.69 -5.50
N HIS A 171 5.32 -13.78 -6.27
CA HIS A 171 6.29 -14.18 -7.27
C HIS A 171 6.00 -13.57 -8.66
N GLU A 172 4.87 -12.89 -8.83
CA GLU A 172 4.66 -12.11 -10.04
C GLU A 172 5.66 -10.94 -10.03
N PRO A 173 6.43 -10.65 -11.09
CA PRO A 173 7.39 -9.54 -11.06
C PRO A 173 6.64 -8.18 -11.02
N LEU A 174 7.12 -7.23 -10.22
CA LEU A 174 6.63 -5.84 -10.30
C LEU A 174 6.99 -5.25 -11.65
N SER A 175 6.16 -4.36 -12.18
CA SER A 175 6.47 -3.66 -13.43
C SER A 175 7.71 -2.79 -13.24
N LYS A 176 8.74 -3.05 -14.06
CA LYS A 176 10.00 -2.30 -14.06
C LYS A 176 9.76 -0.80 -14.24
N GLU A 177 8.91 -0.43 -15.20
CA GLU A 177 8.55 0.97 -15.50
C GLU A 177 7.98 1.68 -14.27
N ARG A 178 7.15 1.00 -13.48
CA ARG A 178 6.57 1.56 -12.26
C ARG A 178 7.64 1.78 -11.18
N VAL A 179 8.55 0.83 -11.02
CA VAL A 179 9.67 0.92 -10.07
C VAL A 179 10.63 2.06 -10.45
N GLU A 180 10.93 2.19 -11.74
CA GLU A 180 11.74 3.29 -12.28
C GLU A 180 11.05 4.63 -12.02
N ALA A 181 9.77 4.79 -12.39
CA ALA A 181 9.02 6.02 -12.16
C ALA A 181 8.93 6.41 -10.67
N PHE A 182 8.75 5.43 -9.77
CA PHE A 182 8.76 5.70 -8.34
C PHE A 182 10.14 6.16 -7.86
N SER A 183 11.22 5.52 -8.34
CA SER A 183 12.60 5.87 -7.98
C SER A 183 12.98 7.25 -8.49
N ASP A 184 12.67 7.57 -9.75
CA ASP A 184 12.92 8.88 -10.36
C ASP A 184 12.20 9.99 -9.59
N GLY A 185 10.94 9.76 -9.20
CA GLY A 185 10.19 10.68 -8.36
C GLY A 185 10.85 10.95 -7.00
N VAL A 186 11.34 9.89 -6.33
CA VAL A 186 12.03 10.04 -5.03
C VAL A 186 13.34 10.83 -5.19
N TYR A 187 14.16 10.50 -6.19
CA TYR A 187 15.40 11.23 -6.45
C TYR A 187 15.16 12.70 -6.81
N ALA A 188 14.12 13.00 -7.59
CA ALA A 188 13.74 14.37 -7.93
C ALA A 188 13.34 15.19 -6.69
N ILE A 189 12.58 14.61 -5.77
CA ILE A 189 12.22 15.28 -4.51
C ILE A 189 13.45 15.54 -3.65
N VAL A 190 14.36 14.56 -3.51
CA VAL A 190 15.62 14.75 -2.76
C VAL A 190 16.46 15.88 -3.34
N ALA A 191 16.64 15.92 -4.66
CA ALA A 191 17.37 17.00 -5.33
C ALA A 191 16.71 18.38 -5.10
N THR A 192 15.37 18.42 -5.12
CA THR A 192 14.60 19.65 -4.88
C THR A 192 14.75 20.14 -3.42
N LEU A 193 14.74 19.23 -2.45
CA LEU A 193 14.95 19.59 -1.04
C LEU A 193 16.37 20.11 -0.80
N LEU A 194 17.39 19.51 -1.44
CA LEU A 194 18.78 19.98 -1.35
C LEU A 194 18.96 21.40 -1.90
N ILE A 195 18.35 21.72 -3.03
CA ILE A 195 18.45 23.09 -3.58
C ILE A 195 17.66 24.10 -2.74
N LEU A 196 16.50 23.71 -2.19
CA LEU A 196 15.74 24.57 -1.29
C LEU A 196 16.52 24.92 -0.02
N ASP A 197 17.21 23.95 0.57
CA ASP A 197 18.08 24.13 1.74
C ASP A 197 19.22 25.14 1.45
N ILE A 198 19.88 24.98 0.29
CA ILE A 198 20.90 25.93 -0.17
C ILE A 198 20.31 27.34 -0.38
N CYS A 199 19.11 27.44 -0.95
CA CYS A 199 18.44 28.72 -1.21
C CYS A 199 17.95 29.41 0.08
N GLU A 200 17.60 28.67 1.12
CA GLU A 200 17.17 29.22 2.40
C GLU A 200 18.36 29.74 3.22
N ASP A 201 19.46 28.97 3.29
CA ASP A 201 20.60 29.31 4.15
C ASP A 201 21.58 30.34 3.54
N ASN A 202 21.73 30.38 2.21
CA ASN A 202 22.80 31.15 1.56
C ASN A 202 22.35 32.51 0.99
N VAL A 203 21.10 32.92 1.19
CA VAL A 203 20.60 34.23 0.76
C VAL A 203 20.61 35.19 1.95
N PRO A 204 21.59 36.12 2.04
CA PRO A 204 21.70 37.02 3.18
C PRO A 204 20.56 38.06 3.19
N ASP A 205 20.09 38.44 4.38
CA ASP A 205 19.16 39.56 4.53
C ASP A 205 19.90 40.87 4.18
N PRO A 206 19.30 41.80 3.43
CA PRO A 206 19.87 43.10 3.14
C PRO A 206 20.41 43.87 4.37
N LYS A 207 19.90 43.59 5.57
CA LYS A 207 20.40 44.16 6.82
C LYS A 207 21.78 43.62 7.20
N ASP A 208 21.99 42.31 7.06
CA ASP A 208 23.25 41.63 7.41
C ASP A 208 24.40 42.02 6.46
N VAL A 209 24.06 42.41 5.24
CA VAL A 209 25.02 42.90 4.23
C VAL A 209 25.41 44.37 4.50
N LYS A 210 24.54 45.17 5.11
CA LYS A 210 24.83 46.60 5.42
C LYS A 210 25.66 46.79 6.68
N GLU A 211 25.65 45.83 7.59
CA GLU A 211 26.40 45.89 8.86
C GLU A 211 27.83 45.31 8.76
N ARG A 212 28.20 44.72 7.61
CA ARG A 212 29.56 44.23 7.30
C ARG A 212 30.30 45.19 6.37
#